data_AF-A0A1E5XIE2-F1
#
_entry.id   AF-A0A1E5XIE2-F1
#
_cell.length_a   1.000
_cell.length_b   1.000
_cell.length_c   1.000
_cell.angle_alpha   90.00
_cell.angle_beta   90.00
_cell.angle_gamma   90.00
#
_symmetry.space_group_name_H-M   'P 1'
#
loop_
_entity.id
_entity.type
_entity.pdbx_description
1 polymer ?
#
loop_
_entity_poly.entity_id
_entity_poly.type
_entity_poly.pdbx_seq_one_letter_code
_entity_poly.pdbx_strand_id
1 'polypeptide(L)'
;MLIVADAAFQAPAALAEVPVERIDDPEARIKRVGELAQGFVGLPGSLASAAALYRTWVRAGAGAGGKPVVLLNHHRAFEAMRGMATDILSHSVSHADRVVVFTDNVDDLWNKVAWALNVTA
;
A
#
# COMPACT_ATOMS: atom_id res chain seq x y z
N MET A 1 -3.19 -11.21 12.98
CA MET A 1 -2.23 -10.66 11.99
C MET A 1 -1.59 -11.83 11.27
N LEU A 2 -1.59 -11.84 9.93
CA LEU A 2 -1.00 -12.90 9.10
C LEU A 2 0.15 -12.29 8.28
N ILE A 3 1.30 -12.95 8.23
CA ILE A 3 2.41 -12.57 7.35
C ILE A 3 2.36 -13.44 6.10
N VAL A 4 2.35 -12.82 4.92
CA VAL A 4 2.50 -13.54 3.65
C VAL A 4 3.93 -13.31 3.15
N ALA A 5 4.69 -14.39 2.97
CA ALA A 5 6.13 -14.30 2.64
C ALA A 5 6.57 -15.39 1.65
N ASP A 6 7.80 -15.29 1.15
CA ASP A 6 8.45 -16.37 0.39
C ASP A 6 9.02 -17.46 1.32
N ALA A 7 9.49 -18.59 0.76
CA ALA A 7 10.10 -19.66 1.55
C ALA A 7 11.38 -19.25 2.31
N ALA A 8 12.11 -18.23 1.86
CA ALA A 8 13.35 -17.80 2.49
C ALA A 8 13.11 -16.94 3.74
N PHE A 9 11.89 -16.47 3.96
CA PHE A 9 11.56 -15.60 5.09
C PHE A 9 11.73 -16.29 6.45
N GLN A 10 12.53 -15.65 7.28
CA GLN A 10 12.77 -15.99 8.68
C GLN A 10 12.14 -14.88 9.54
N ALA A 11 11.15 -15.23 10.36
CA ALA A 11 10.53 -14.29 11.26
C ALA A 11 11.52 -13.88 12.37
N PRO A 12 11.72 -12.58 12.63
CA PRO A 12 12.43 -12.12 13.83
C PRO A 12 11.76 -12.63 15.10
N ALA A 13 12.52 -12.76 16.20
CA ALA A 13 11.99 -13.25 17.49
C ALA A 13 10.74 -12.50 17.97
N ALA A 14 10.67 -11.19 17.70
CA ALA A 14 9.52 -10.34 18.04
C ALA A 14 8.21 -10.75 17.33
N LEU A 15 8.29 -11.52 16.24
CA LEU A 15 7.16 -11.97 15.42
C LEU A 15 6.99 -13.50 15.45
N ALA A 16 7.63 -14.20 16.39
CA ALA A 16 7.66 -15.67 16.43
C ALA A 16 6.27 -16.33 16.50
N GLU A 17 5.31 -15.67 17.17
CA GLU A 17 3.94 -16.17 17.34
C GLU A 17 3.00 -15.76 16.19
N VAL A 18 3.47 -14.95 15.24
CA VAL A 18 2.64 -14.48 14.14
C VAL A 18 2.56 -15.57 13.06
N PRO A 19 1.36 -16.02 12.66
CA PRO A 19 1.20 -16.97 11.57
C PRO A 19 1.87 -16.47 10.28
N VAL A 20 2.61 -17.37 9.61
CA VAL A 20 3.28 -17.10 8.32
C VAL A 20 2.74 -18.03 7.24
N GLU A 21 2.04 -17.46 6.26
CA GLU A 21 1.68 -18.11 5.00
C GLU A 21 2.84 -17.95 4.02
N ARG A 22 3.41 -19.07 3.54
CA ARG A 22 4.54 -19.09 2.62
C ARG A 22 4.07 -19.41 1.21
N ILE A 23 4.37 -18.51 0.28
CA ILE A 23 4.04 -18.63 -1.14
C ILE A 23 5.28 -18.27 -1.95
N ASP A 24 5.86 -19.26 -2.64
CA ASP A 24 7.10 -19.06 -3.39
C ASP A 24 6.91 -18.22 -4.64
N ASP A 25 5.84 -18.49 -5.39
CA ASP A 25 5.52 -17.73 -6.60
C ASP A 25 5.25 -16.24 -6.28
N PRO A 26 6.07 -15.31 -6.81
CA PRO A 26 5.91 -13.88 -6.52
C PRO A 26 4.56 -13.31 -6.92
N GLU A 27 3.98 -13.74 -8.06
CA GLU A 27 2.69 -13.23 -8.52
C GLU A 27 1.54 -13.75 -7.64
N ALA A 28 1.53 -15.04 -7.28
CA ALA A 28 0.57 -15.60 -6.34
C ALA A 28 0.66 -14.93 -4.95
N ARG A 29 1.88 -14.62 -4.50
CA ARG A 29 2.10 -13.92 -3.23
C ARG A 29 1.51 -12.51 -3.24
N ILE A 30 1.78 -11.74 -4.30
CA ILE A 30 1.23 -10.39 -4.48
C ILE A 30 -0.30 -10.44 -4.56
N LYS A 31 -0.86 -11.40 -5.31
CA LYS A 31 -2.31 -11.60 -5.41
C LYS A 31 -2.92 -11.89 -4.05
N ARG A 32 -2.31 -12.77 -3.25
CA ARG A 32 -2.78 -13.12 -1.91
C ARG A 32 -2.80 -11.91 -0.97
N VAL A 33 -1.74 -11.11 -0.97
CA VAL A 33 -1.71 -9.85 -0.21
C VAL A 33 -2.83 -8.91 -0.67
N GLY A 34 -3.02 -8.81 -1.99
CA GLY A 34 -4.09 -8.02 -2.60
C GLY A 34 -5.48 -8.46 -2.17
N GLU A 35 -5.77 -9.76 -2.10
CA GLU A 35 -7.07 -10.30 -1.64
C GLU A 35 -7.36 -9.96 -0.18
N LEU A 36 -6.35 -10.06 0.69
CA LEU A 36 -6.49 -9.82 2.12
C LEU A 36 -6.55 -8.33 2.50
N ALA A 37 -5.96 -7.47 1.68
CA ALA A 37 -5.86 -6.04 1.98
C ALA A 37 -7.19 -5.30 1.79
N GLN A 38 -7.54 -4.45 2.75
CA GLN A 38 -8.61 -3.45 2.62
C GLN A 38 -8.08 -2.13 2.06
N GLY A 39 -6.80 -1.83 2.31
CA GLY A 39 -6.07 -0.69 1.79
C GLY A 39 -4.57 -0.92 1.92
N PHE A 40 -3.78 -0.05 1.31
CA PHE A 40 -2.33 -0.17 1.28
C PHE A 40 -1.66 1.05 1.91
N VAL A 41 -0.55 0.82 2.59
CA VAL A 41 0.26 1.88 3.19
C VAL A 41 1.67 1.83 2.60
N GLY A 42 2.12 2.95 2.03
CA GLY A 42 3.50 3.13 1.62
C GLY A 42 4.30 3.86 2.67
N LEU A 43 5.32 3.19 3.19
CA LEU A 43 6.29 3.78 4.12
C LEU A 43 7.55 4.20 3.35
N PRO A 44 8.28 5.23 3.79
CA PRO A 44 9.57 5.60 3.22
C PRO A 44 10.49 4.38 3.15
N GLY A 45 11.02 4.12 1.96
CA GLY A 45 11.82 2.94 1.69
C GLY A 45 12.52 3.03 0.36
N SER A 46 12.90 1.88 -0.18
CA SER A 46 13.57 1.81 -1.48
C SER A 46 12.59 2.00 -2.64
N LEU A 47 13.13 2.30 -3.83
CA LEU A 47 12.35 2.28 -5.07
C LEU A 47 11.70 0.90 -5.32
N ALA A 48 12.38 -0.18 -4.93
CA ALA A 48 11.82 -1.53 -5.03
C ALA A 48 10.57 -1.70 -4.16
N SER A 49 10.56 -1.11 -2.96
CA SER A 49 9.41 -1.10 -2.06
C SER A 49 8.22 -0.33 -2.66
N ALA A 50 8.48 0.85 -3.24
CA ALA A 50 7.44 1.63 -3.92
C ALA A 50 6.88 0.90 -5.16
N ALA A 51 7.75 0.26 -5.96
CA ALA A 51 7.34 -0.52 -7.12
C ALA A 51 6.52 -1.76 -6.71
N ALA A 52 6.90 -2.45 -5.64
CA ALA A 52 6.15 -3.60 -5.11
C ALA A 52 4.77 -3.17 -4.59
N LEU A 53 4.69 -2.05 -3.87
CA LEU A 53 3.43 -1.46 -3.41
C LEU A 53 2.49 -1.17 -4.58
N TYR A 54 2.99 -0.45 -5.59
CA TYR A 54 2.20 -0.10 -6.77
C TYR A 54 1.72 -1.35 -7.52
N ARG A 55 2.60 -2.33 -7.76
CA ARG A 55 2.23 -3.59 -8.42
C ARG A 55 1.15 -4.33 -7.65
N THR A 56 1.28 -4.42 -6.33
CA THR A 56 0.30 -5.10 -5.47
C THR A 56 -1.05 -4.40 -5.53
N TRP A 57 -1.06 -3.07 -5.44
CA TRP A 57 -2.29 -2.29 -5.53
C TRP A 57 -2.98 -2.43 -6.88
N VAL A 58 -2.23 -2.37 -7.99
CA VAL A 58 -2.78 -2.57 -9.34
C VAL A 58 -3.35 -3.97 -9.51
N ARG A 59 -2.65 -5.01 -9.03
CA ARG A 59 -3.14 -6.40 -9.07
C ARG A 59 -4.38 -6.62 -8.21
N ALA A 60 -4.55 -5.83 -7.15
CA ALA A 60 -5.73 -5.84 -6.31
C ALA A 60 -6.93 -5.05 -6.87
N GLY A 61 -6.84 -4.55 -8.12
CA GLY A 61 -7.92 -3.81 -8.79
C GLY A 61 -7.75 -2.29 -8.79
N ALA A 62 -6.64 -1.77 -8.23
CA ALA A 62 -6.37 -0.34 -8.12
C ALA A 62 -7.55 0.44 -7.52
N GLY A 63 -7.76 1.69 -7.95
CA GLY A 63 -8.89 2.52 -7.48
C GLY A 63 -10.26 1.93 -7.78
N ALA A 64 -10.40 1.16 -8.87
CA ALA A 64 -11.65 0.47 -9.20
C ALA A 64 -11.96 -0.70 -8.24
N GLY A 65 -10.94 -1.24 -7.57
CA GLY A 65 -11.07 -2.29 -6.56
C GLY A 65 -11.48 -1.78 -5.18
N GLY A 66 -11.70 -0.47 -5.01
CA GLY A 66 -12.11 0.13 -3.73
C GLY A 66 -11.05 0.08 -2.64
N LYS A 67 -9.77 -0.11 -3.01
CA LYS A 67 -8.65 -0.24 -2.05
C LYS A 67 -7.77 1.00 -2.12
N PRO A 68 -7.84 1.91 -1.13
CA PRO A 68 -7.05 3.13 -1.16
C PRO A 68 -5.57 2.84 -0.87
N VAL A 69 -4.70 3.75 -1.33
CA VAL A 69 -3.27 3.78 -0.99
C VAL A 69 -2.98 5.04 -0.19
N VAL A 70 -2.38 4.89 0.99
CA VAL A 70 -1.92 6.02 1.81
C VAL A 70 -0.40 6.01 1.91
N LEU A 71 0.24 7.11 1.49
CA LEU A 71 1.69 7.24 1.43
C LEU A 71 2.18 8.18 2.55
N LEU A 72 3.05 7.67 3.41
CA LEU A 72 3.72 8.46 4.44
C LEU A 72 4.92 9.19 3.83
N ASN A 73 4.72 10.44 3.45
CA ASN A 73 5.69 11.35 2.84
C ASN A 73 6.66 11.97 3.87
N HIS A 74 7.08 11.19 4.86
CA HIS A 74 8.06 11.63 5.85
C HIS A 74 9.40 11.97 5.17
N HIS A 75 10.01 13.09 5.55
CA HIS A 75 11.21 13.65 4.89
C HIS A 75 11.12 13.72 3.36
N ARG A 76 9.92 14.01 2.81
CA ARG A 76 9.73 14.21 1.37
C ARG A 76 9.98 12.94 0.52
N ALA A 77 9.89 11.76 1.13
CA ALA A 77 10.16 10.48 0.47
C ALA A 77 9.27 10.19 -0.75
N PHE A 78 8.08 10.77 -0.81
CA PHE A 78 7.10 10.56 -1.87
C PHE A 78 6.73 11.84 -2.64
N GLU A 79 7.54 12.91 -2.55
CA GLU A 79 7.27 14.17 -3.23
C GLU A 79 7.13 14.03 -4.75
N ALA A 80 8.00 13.24 -5.38
CA ALA A 80 7.91 12.99 -6.81
C ALA A 80 6.60 12.30 -7.19
N MET A 81 6.15 11.34 -6.37
CA MET A 81 4.86 10.67 -6.58
C MET A 81 3.68 11.60 -6.31
N ARG A 82 3.80 12.52 -5.36
CA ARG A 82 2.77 13.55 -5.08
C ARG A 82 2.61 14.54 -6.23
N GLY A 83 3.72 14.99 -6.82
CA GLY A 83 3.69 15.82 -8.03
C GLY A 83 3.02 15.07 -9.19
N MET A 84 3.48 13.85 -9.47
CA MET A 84 2.89 13.00 -10.52
C MET A 84 1.39 12.74 -10.31
N ALA A 85 0.96 12.47 -9.07
CA ALA A 85 -0.46 12.27 -8.75
C ALA A 85 -1.28 13.53 -9.01
N THR A 86 -0.77 14.69 -8.58
CA THR A 86 -1.41 16.00 -8.82
C THR A 86 -1.51 16.32 -10.30
N ASP A 87 -0.47 16.04 -11.09
CA ASP A 87 -0.41 16.45 -12.50
C ASP A 87 -1.12 15.48 -13.45
N ILE A 88 -1.15 14.17 -13.12
CA ILE A 88 -1.66 13.13 -14.03
C ILE A 88 -3.01 12.59 -13.56
N LEU A 89 -3.12 12.21 -12.28
CA LEU A 89 -4.30 11.50 -11.80
C LEU A 89 -5.50 12.44 -11.64
N SER A 90 -5.26 13.70 -11.25
CA SER A 90 -6.32 14.71 -11.09
C SER A 90 -7.12 14.97 -12.38
N HIS A 91 -6.47 14.78 -13.54
CA HIS A 91 -7.08 14.99 -14.87
C HIS A 91 -7.59 13.70 -15.52
N SER A 92 -7.09 12.55 -15.09
CA SER A 92 -7.34 11.26 -15.77
C SER A 92 -8.24 10.30 -15.00
N VAL A 93 -8.38 10.49 -13.67
CA VAL A 93 -9.15 9.60 -12.80
C VAL A 93 -10.09 10.44 -11.94
N SER A 94 -11.40 10.29 -12.17
CA SER A 94 -12.42 10.89 -11.31
C SER A 94 -12.18 10.43 -9.87
N HIS A 95 -12.15 11.36 -8.91
CA HIS A 95 -11.93 11.06 -7.49
C HIS A 95 -10.55 10.49 -7.13
N ALA A 96 -9.50 10.80 -7.91
CA ALA A 96 -8.13 10.37 -7.64
C ALA A 96 -7.63 10.71 -6.21
N ASP A 97 -8.08 11.82 -5.66
CA ASP A 97 -7.80 12.31 -4.30
C ASP A 97 -8.29 11.36 -3.20
N ARG A 98 -9.28 10.51 -3.51
CA ARG A 98 -9.84 9.51 -2.60
C ARG A 98 -9.11 8.19 -2.67
N VAL A 99 -8.32 7.98 -3.73
CA VAL A 99 -7.68 6.72 -4.06
C VAL A 99 -6.21 6.70 -3.64
N VAL A 100 -5.50 7.81 -3.81
CA VAL A 100 -4.10 7.98 -3.39
C VAL A 100 -4.00 9.18 -2.45
N VAL A 101 -3.68 8.91 -1.19
CA VAL A 101 -3.64 9.91 -0.12
C VAL A 101 -2.22 10.04 0.41
N PHE A 102 -1.77 11.26 0.70
CA PHE A 102 -0.45 11.52 1.28
C PHE A 102 -0.60 12.06 2.70
N THR A 103 0.26 11.64 3.61
CA THR A 103 0.41 12.21 4.95
C THR A 103 1.89 12.45 5.24
N ASP A 104 2.23 13.51 5.96
CA ASP A 104 3.62 13.81 6.32
C ASP A 104 4.01 13.28 7.71
N ASN A 105 3.04 12.79 8.49
CA ASN A 105 3.26 12.29 9.84
C ASN A 105 2.54 10.96 10.09
N VAL A 106 3.05 10.20 11.08
CA VAL A 106 2.55 8.87 11.44
C VAL A 106 1.25 8.97 12.25
N ASP A 107 1.10 10.02 13.06
CA ASP A 107 -0.08 10.20 13.92
C ASP A 107 -1.38 10.35 13.09
N ASP A 108 -1.29 11.04 11.96
CA ASP A 108 -2.39 11.28 11.03
C ASP A 108 -2.55 10.15 10.01
N LEU A 109 -1.55 9.27 9.86
CA LEU A 109 -1.59 8.16 8.90
C LEU A 109 -2.83 7.29 9.10
N TRP A 110 -3.11 6.89 10.33
CA TRP A 110 -4.25 6.04 10.63
C TRP A 110 -5.59 6.75 10.42
N ASN A 111 -5.66 8.06 10.72
CA ASN A 111 -6.84 8.87 10.42
C ASN A 111 -7.10 8.92 8.91
N LYS A 112 -6.05 9.12 8.11
CA LYS A 112 -6.16 9.13 6.64
C LYS A 112 -6.55 7.79 6.06
N VAL A 113 -6.01 6.69 6.61
CA VAL A 113 -6.41 5.33 6.22
C VAL A 113 -7.89 5.11 6.51
N ALA A 114 -8.36 5.43 7.72
CA ALA A 114 -9.77 5.28 8.09
C ALA A 114 -10.69 6.14 7.22
N TRP A 115 -10.32 7.40 6.99
CA TRP A 115 -11.05 8.28 6.08
C TRP A 115 -11.11 7.71 4.66
N ALA A 116 -9.97 7.28 4.11
CA ALA A 116 -9.90 6.78 2.75
C ALA A 116 -10.74 5.50 2.57
N LEU A 117 -10.72 4.58 3.54
CA LEU A 117 -11.55 3.37 3.53
C LEU A 117 -13.04 3.70 3.53
N ASN A 118 -13.48 4.69 4.31
CA ASN A 118 -14.89 5.09 4.35
C ASN A 118 -15.37 5.75 3.05
N VAL A 119 -14.45 6.41 2.33
CA VAL A 119 -14.76 7.18 1.13
C VAL A 119 -14.63 6.34 -0.15
N THR A 120 -13.94 5.20 -0.08
CA THR A 120 -13.75 4.24 -1.19
C THR A 120 -14.65 3.00 -1.12
N ALA A 121 -15.34 2.78 0.01
CA ALA A 121 -16.40 1.79 0.18
C ALA A 121 -17.69 2.18 -0.58
#